data_AF-A0A392QGP8-F1
#
_entry.id   AF-A0A392QGP8-F1
#
_cell.length_a   1.000
_cell.length_b   1.000
_cell.length_c   1.000
_cell.angle_alpha   90.00
_cell.angle_beta   90.00
_cell.angle_gamma   90.00
#
_symmetry.space_group_name_H-M   'P 1'
#
loop_
_entity.id
_entity.type
_entity.pdbx_description
1 polymer ?
#
loop_
_entity_poly.entity_id
_entity_poly.type
_entity_poly.pdbx_seq_one_letter_code
_entity_poly.pdbx_strand_id
1 'polypeptide(L)'
;MVLFQTITFCYNVITAIMSGAFDDISVFNSNPDIVMVGFRVHVGNTSASHIPSSISIFQRVIKLDEGMRSWYDIPFTVAESLLADEEFTVSVGPTFNGSTLPRIDSLEVYGRAKDEFG
;
A
#
# COMPACT_ATOMS: atom_id res chain seq x y z
N MET A 1 -3.19 14.57 -7.23
CA MET A 1 -1.69 14.57 -7.27
C MET A 1 -1.18 14.20 -5.90
N VAL A 2 -1.01 12.90 -5.64
CA VAL A 2 -0.41 12.39 -4.39
C VAL A 2 1.10 12.64 -4.50
N LEU A 3 1.66 13.47 -3.62
CA LEU A 3 3.08 13.80 -3.63
C LEU A 3 3.84 12.67 -2.92
N PHE A 4 4.74 11.93 -3.57
CA PHE A 4 5.52 10.87 -2.92
C PHE A 4 6.95 11.34 -2.60
N GLN A 5 7.49 10.89 -1.46
CA GLN A 5 8.93 10.92 -1.20
C GLN A 5 9.41 9.51 -0.85
N THR A 6 10.02 8.86 -1.83
CA THR A 6 10.82 7.62 -1.70
C THR A 6 10.08 6.38 -1.20
N ILE A 7 9.61 5.55 -2.14
CA ILE A 7 9.25 4.14 -1.89
C ILE A 7 10.55 3.37 -1.68
N THR A 8 10.82 2.93 -0.44
CA THR A 8 12.04 2.16 -0.11
C THR A 8 11.69 0.69 0.04
N PHE A 9 12.27 -0.16 -0.81
CA PHE A 9 11.96 -1.59 -0.87
C PHE A 9 12.89 -2.40 0.03
N CYS A 10 12.33 -3.17 0.98
CA CYS A 10 13.06 -4.21 1.69
C CYS A 10 13.04 -5.50 0.85
N TYR A 11 14.21 -5.86 0.30
CA TYR A 11 14.59 -7.17 -0.25
C TYR A 11 13.65 -7.79 -1.32
N ASN A 12 14.10 -7.71 -2.57
CA ASN A 12 13.58 -8.36 -3.78
C ASN A 12 12.53 -7.55 -4.58
N VAL A 13 12.74 -7.53 -5.89
CA VAL A 13 12.22 -6.54 -6.86
C VAL A 13 10.71 -6.70 -7.06
N ILE A 14 9.93 -5.81 -6.45
CA ILE A 14 8.49 -5.60 -6.69
C ILE A 14 8.35 -4.15 -7.15
N THR A 15 7.74 -3.92 -8.31
CA THR A 15 7.64 -2.58 -8.92
C THR A 15 6.26 -2.00 -8.62
N ALA A 16 6.19 -0.89 -7.88
CA ALA A 16 4.94 -0.14 -7.74
C ALA A 16 4.83 0.91 -8.88
N ILE A 17 3.71 0.90 -9.60
CA ILE A 17 3.40 1.86 -10.66
C ILE A 17 2.10 2.58 -10.29
N MET A 18 2.12 3.90 -10.28
CA MET A 18 0.89 4.69 -10.15
C MET A 18 0.17 4.71 -11.49
N SER A 19 -1.00 4.07 -11.57
CA SER A 19 -1.90 4.17 -12.73
C SER A 19 -2.63 5.52 -12.68
N GLY A 20 -2.91 6.11 -13.84
CA GLY A 20 -3.42 7.48 -14.00
C GLY A 20 -4.82 7.80 -13.46
N ALA A 21 -5.38 6.96 -12.57
CA ALA A 21 -6.49 7.32 -11.70
C ALA A 21 -5.89 7.84 -10.38
N PHE A 22 -6.10 9.12 -10.07
CA PHE A 22 -5.27 9.93 -9.15
C PHE A 22 -5.18 9.47 -7.68
N ASP A 23 -5.80 8.34 -7.32
CA ASP A 23 -5.98 7.83 -5.96
C ASP A 23 -5.54 6.35 -5.80
N ASP A 24 -5.19 5.65 -6.88
CA ASP A 24 -4.86 4.21 -6.84
C ASP A 24 -3.35 3.95 -7.04
N ILE A 25 -2.81 3.01 -6.26
CA ILE A 25 -1.42 2.55 -6.32
C ILE A 25 -1.42 1.09 -6.76
N SER A 26 -0.93 0.82 -7.97
CA SER A 26 -0.75 -0.54 -8.47
C SER A 26 0.64 -1.06 -8.12
N VAL A 27 0.72 -2.33 -7.74
CA VAL A 27 1.97 -2.98 -7.33
C VAL A 27 2.12 -4.28 -8.08
N PHE A 28 3.18 -4.38 -8.87
CA PHE A 28 3.49 -5.52 -9.73
C PHE A 28 4.63 -6.35 -9.13
N ASN A 29 4.41 -7.65 -9.02
CA ASN A 29 5.42 -8.62 -8.65
C ASN A 29 6.10 -9.18 -9.90
N SER A 30 7.35 -8.76 -10.12
CA SER A 30 8.17 -9.27 -11.22
C SER A 30 8.90 -10.58 -10.89
N ASN A 31 8.81 -11.06 -9.64
CA ASN A 31 9.49 -12.28 -9.22
C ASN A 31 8.48 -13.44 -9.08
N PRO A 32 8.46 -14.39 -10.05
CA PRO A 32 7.49 -15.47 -10.03
C PRO A 32 7.71 -16.47 -8.89
N ASP A 33 8.86 -16.46 -8.20
CA ASP A 33 9.17 -17.34 -7.08
C ASP A 33 8.72 -16.77 -5.72
N ILE A 34 8.22 -15.53 -5.70
CA ILE A 34 7.74 -14.85 -4.50
C ILE A 34 6.23 -14.66 -4.57
N VAL A 35 5.56 -14.83 -3.44
CA VAL A 35 4.16 -14.48 -3.22
C VAL A 35 4.11 -13.26 -2.31
N MET A 36 3.32 -12.26 -2.71
CA MET A 36 3.03 -11.11 -1.86
C MET A 36 2.07 -11.52 -0.74
N VAL A 37 2.46 -11.29 0.52
CA VAL A 37 1.73 -11.74 1.73
C VAL A 37 1.19 -10.59 2.57
N GLY A 38 1.41 -9.36 2.13
CA GLY A 38 0.91 -8.16 2.77
C GLY A 38 1.75 -6.96 2.42
N PHE A 39 1.40 -5.83 2.99
CA PHE A 39 2.19 -4.61 2.89
C PHE A 39 2.09 -3.79 4.16
N ARG A 40 3.02 -2.86 4.33
CA ARG A 40 2.92 -1.80 5.32
C ARG A 40 2.95 -0.43 4.65
N VAL A 41 2.28 0.52 5.27
CA VAL A 41 2.17 1.88 4.75
C VAL A 41 2.48 2.90 5.84
N HIS A 42 3.23 3.92 5.46
CA HIS A 42 3.58 5.05 6.31
C HIS A 42 2.89 6.32 5.83
N VAL A 43 2.33 7.08 6.77
CA VAL A 43 1.64 8.34 6.51
C VAL A 43 1.94 9.37 7.60
N GLY A 44 1.74 10.64 7.27
CA GLY A 44 1.83 11.75 8.22
C GLY A 44 3.25 12.23 8.52
N ASN A 45 4.27 11.80 7.76
CA ASN A 45 5.64 12.27 7.92
C ASN A 45 5.78 13.76 7.56
N THR A 46 5.13 14.18 6.48
CA THR A 46 5.20 15.59 6.02
C THR A 46 4.24 16.49 6.79
N SER A 47 2.98 16.07 6.90
CA SER A 47 1.96 16.78 7.67
C SER A 47 0.78 15.86 7.96
N ALA A 48 0.21 16.02 9.16
CA ALA A 48 -1.04 15.40 9.57
C ALA A 48 -2.21 15.71 8.62
N SER A 49 -2.21 16.88 8.00
CA SER A 49 -3.29 17.31 7.10
C SER A 49 -3.38 16.46 5.83
N HIS A 50 -2.32 15.76 5.43
CA HIS A 50 -2.31 14.92 4.23
C HIS A 50 -2.60 13.45 4.52
N ILE A 51 -2.85 13.08 5.78
CA ILE A 51 -3.16 11.70 6.15
C ILE A 51 -4.52 11.31 5.53
N PRO A 52 -4.59 10.23 4.74
CA PRO A 52 -5.85 9.74 4.20
C PRO A 52 -6.71 9.17 5.33
N SER A 53 -8.03 9.28 5.19
CA SER A 53 -8.99 8.73 6.15
C SER A 53 -9.09 7.21 6.10
N SER A 54 -8.78 6.62 4.94
CA SER A 54 -8.81 5.19 4.73
C SER A 54 -7.93 4.77 3.56
N ILE A 55 -7.59 3.48 3.55
CA ILE A 55 -6.94 2.78 2.45
C ILE A 55 -7.77 1.54 2.17
N SER A 56 -8.07 1.27 0.90
CA SER A 56 -8.82 0.10 0.48
C SER A 56 -7.94 -0.86 -0.30
N ILE A 57 -8.13 -2.15 -0.04
CA ILE A 57 -7.38 -3.24 -0.66
C ILE A 57 -8.31 -4.44 -0.79
N PHE A 58 -8.42 -5.00 -2.00
CA PHE A 58 -9.41 -6.02 -2.35
C PHE A 58 -10.84 -5.62 -1.93
N GLN A 59 -11.44 -6.32 -0.97
CA GLN A 59 -12.76 -6.03 -0.41
C GLN A 59 -12.69 -5.42 1.00
N ARG A 60 -11.51 -4.99 1.44
CA ARG A 60 -11.29 -4.44 2.79
C ARG A 60 -11.06 -2.94 2.72
N VAL A 61 -11.56 -2.25 3.74
CA VAL A 61 -11.30 -0.83 3.99
C VAL A 61 -10.62 -0.71 5.34
N ILE A 62 -9.39 -0.21 5.34
CA ILE A 62 -8.59 0.04 6.53
C ILE A 62 -8.72 1.51 6.88
N LYS A 63 -9.32 1.81 8.02
CA LYS A 63 -9.42 3.19 8.53
C LYS A 63 -8.09 3.59 9.16
N LEU A 64 -7.62 4.77 8.83
CA LEU A 64 -6.46 5.35 9.50
C LEU A 64 -6.93 6.23 10.66
N ASP A 65 -6.00 6.64 11.50
CA ASP A 65 -6.26 7.56 12.60
C ASP A 65 -5.93 9.01 12.20
N GLU A 66 -6.83 9.93 12.55
CA GLU A 66 -6.68 11.35 12.25
C GLU A 66 -5.48 11.95 13.00
N GLY A 67 -4.63 12.68 12.29
CA GLY A 67 -3.53 13.44 12.88
C GLY A 67 -2.37 12.61 13.42
N MET A 68 -2.43 11.28 13.36
CA MET A 68 -1.39 10.42 13.90
C MET A 68 -0.46 9.89 12.80
N ARG A 69 0.81 10.29 12.85
CA ARG A 69 1.87 9.70 12.04
C ARG A 69 2.11 8.27 12.51
N SER A 70 1.80 7.30 11.66
CA SER A 70 1.84 5.88 12.01
C SER A 70 2.27 5.02 10.83
N TRP A 71 2.81 3.85 11.17
CA TRP A 71 2.90 2.72 10.26
C TRP A 71 1.67 1.84 10.46
N TYR A 72 1.08 1.40 9.35
CA TYR A 72 -0.02 0.44 9.35
C TYR A 72 0.46 -0.80 8.64
N ASP A 73 0.36 -1.96 9.30
CA ASP A 73 0.64 -3.27 8.74
C ASP A 73 -0.66 -3.92 8.27
N ILE A 74 -0.72 -4.28 6.99
CA ILE A 74 -1.89 -4.84 6.33
C ILE A 74 -1.51 -6.23 5.81
N PRO A 75 -1.69 -7.29 6.62
CA PRO A 75 -1.45 -8.65 6.16
C PRO A 75 -2.52 -9.07 5.15
N PHE A 76 -2.10 -9.86 4.16
CA PHE A 76 -3.01 -10.56 3.26
C PHE A 76 -3.44 -11.88 3.88
N THR A 77 -4.69 -12.24 3.62
CA THR A 77 -5.14 -13.63 3.78
C THR A 77 -4.53 -14.50 2.69
N VAL A 78 -4.55 -15.81 2.87
CA VAL A 78 -4.07 -16.77 1.84
C VAL A 78 -4.78 -16.54 0.50
N ALA A 79 -6.09 -16.30 0.51
CA ALA A 79 -6.85 -16.03 -0.70
C ALA A 79 -6.43 -14.72 -1.38
N GLU A 80 -6.18 -13.66 -0.60
CA GLU A 80 -5.71 -12.37 -1.10
C GLU A 80 -4.29 -12.48 -1.70
N SER A 81 -3.40 -13.25 -1.07
CA SER A 81 -2.07 -13.53 -1.61
C SER A 81 -2.09 -14.25 -2.96
N LEU A 82 -3.02 -15.20 -3.14
CA LEU A 82 -3.21 -15.87 -4.42
C LEU A 82 -3.77 -14.93 -5.50
N LEU A 83 -4.68 -14.02 -5.10
CA LEU A 83 -5.20 -12.99 -6.01
C LEU A 83 -4.13 -11.97 -6.39
N ALA A 84 -3.17 -11.73 -5.51
CA ALA A 84 -2.05 -10.81 -5.67
C ALA A 84 -0.79 -11.47 -6.26
N ASP A 85 -0.88 -12.61 -6.94
CA ASP A 85 0.33 -13.33 -7.40
C ASP A 85 1.17 -12.46 -8.34
N GLU A 86 0.51 -11.77 -9.28
CA GLU A 86 1.16 -10.90 -10.27
C GLU A 86 1.06 -9.41 -9.92
N GLU A 87 -0.10 -8.94 -9.46
CA GLU A 87 -0.35 -7.53 -9.16
C GLU A 87 -1.41 -7.38 -8.08
N PHE A 88 -1.32 -6.31 -7.27
CA PHE A 88 -2.48 -5.80 -6.51
C PHE A 88 -2.56 -4.28 -6.57
N THR A 89 -3.76 -3.75 -6.33
CA THR A 89 -4.02 -2.31 -6.30
C THR A 89 -4.49 -1.87 -4.92
N VAL A 90 -3.92 -0.78 -4.42
CA VAL A 90 -4.30 -0.11 -3.19
C VAL A 90 -4.96 1.21 -3.53
N SER A 91 -6.22 1.40 -3.12
CA SER A 91 -6.94 2.65 -3.31
C SER A 91 -6.81 3.54 -2.08
N VAL A 92 -6.43 4.80 -2.29
CA VAL A 92 -6.24 5.78 -1.22
C VAL A 92 -7.50 6.63 -1.09
N GLY A 93 -8.09 6.64 0.11
CA GLY A 93 -9.24 7.47 0.40
C GLY A 93 -8.90 8.96 0.54
N PRO A 94 -9.90 9.85 0.61
CA PRO A 94 -9.69 11.27 0.84
C PRO A 94 -9.09 11.53 2.22
N THR A 95 -8.48 12.70 2.44
CA THR A 95 -8.05 13.12 3.78
C THR A 95 -9.24 13.39 4.69
N PHE A 96 -9.02 13.39 6.02
CA PHE A 96 -10.08 13.59 7.01
C PHE A 96 -10.88 14.89 6.82
N ASN A 97 -10.22 15.95 6.38
CA ASN A 97 -10.85 17.25 6.13
C ASN A 97 -11.28 17.47 4.67
N GLY A 98 -10.97 16.52 3.76
CA GLY A 98 -11.28 16.58 2.33
C GLY A 98 -10.70 17.78 1.56
N SER A 99 -9.89 18.61 2.21
CA SER A 99 -9.42 19.91 1.67
C SER A 99 -8.00 19.83 1.12
N THR A 100 -7.29 18.77 1.48
CA THR A 100 -5.91 18.49 1.10
C THR A 100 -5.83 17.19 0.31
N LEU A 101 -4.83 17.09 -0.57
CA LEU A 101 -4.59 15.84 -1.29
C LEU A 101 -4.02 14.78 -0.35
N PRO A 102 -4.52 13.53 -0.39
CA PRO A 102 -3.98 12.46 0.44
C PRO A 102 -2.52 12.18 0.05
N ARG A 103 -1.75 11.71 1.03
CA ARG A 103 -0.33 11.40 0.86
C ARG A 103 0.05 10.12 1.58
N ILE A 104 0.70 9.24 0.82
CA ILE A 104 1.43 8.10 1.34
C ILE A 104 2.92 8.47 1.32
N ASP A 105 3.60 8.34 2.47
CA ASP A 105 5.01 8.65 2.59
C ASP A 105 5.87 7.46 2.15
N SER A 106 5.52 6.25 2.57
CA SER A 106 6.18 5.01 2.15
C SER A 106 5.19 3.86 2.06
N LEU A 107 5.44 2.91 1.14
CA LEU A 107 4.72 1.65 1.04
C LEU A 107 5.74 0.54 0.83
N GLU A 108 5.69 -0.50 1.66
CA GLU A 108 6.61 -1.63 1.59
C GLU A 108 5.81 -2.92 1.53
N VAL A 109 6.20 -3.84 0.64
CA VAL A 109 5.51 -5.11 0.44
C VAL A 109 6.27 -6.24 1.08
N TYR A 110 5.54 -7.12 1.75
CA TYR A 110 6.06 -8.35 2.32
C TYR A 110 5.92 -9.48 1.30
N GLY A 111 7.02 -10.16 1.01
CA GLY A 111 7.07 -11.35 0.17
C GLY A 111 7.44 -12.61 0.96
N ARG A 112 6.96 -13.76 0.51
CA ARG A 112 7.42 -15.10 0.94
C ARG A 112 7.75 -15.94 -0.29
N ALA A 113 8.70 -16.87 -0.18
CA ALA A 113 8.96 -17.83 -1.25
C ALA A 113 7.74 -18.73 -1.51
N LYS A 114 7.48 -19.07 -2.78
CA LYS A 114 6.33 -19.89 -3.19
C LYS A 114 6.35 -21.30 -2.63
N ASP A 115 7.52 -21.89 -2.52
CA ASP A 115 7.73 -23.23 -1.96
C ASP A 115 7.48 -23.31 -0.45
N GLU A 116 7.57 -22.18 0.25
CA GLU A 116 7.20 -22.03 1.67
C GLU A 116 5.76 -21.51 1.85
N PHE A 117 5.08 -21.17 0.75
CA PHE A 117 3.71 -20.67 0.74
C PHE A 117 2.71 -21.82 0.53
N GLY A 118 2.46 -22.56 1.61
CA GLY A 118 1.29 -23.43 1.81
C GLY A 118 0.96 -24.40 0.68
#